data_AF-A0AAU7CI62-F1
#
_entry.id   AF-A0AAU7CI62-F1
#
_cell.length_a   1.000
_cell.length_b   1.000
_cell.length_c   1.000
_cell.angle_alpha   90.00
_cell.angle_beta   90.00
_cell.angle_gamma   90.00
#
_symmetry.space_group_name_H-M   'P 1'
#
loop_
_entity.id
_entity.type
_entity.pdbx_description
1 polymer ?
#
loop_
_entity_poly.entity_id
_entity_poly.type
_entity_poly.pdbx_seq_one_letter_code
_entity_poly.pdbx_strand_id
1 'polypeptide(L)'
;MADEIPDSLKAARESLLLGVRLSKQGSYARRAPNPDSLPYFAQAHDLLAELLNEQPDHREALVMMSQISECLMDFSAALSFLARAFDAGEPKSKKLLKRLALLRENATAWRDLGLTPEMLGMLGNHLEAEGVGPAHETLQLTRDWLTANHIGDPEIVVAALERRGAFSDFQVLANVVYG
;
A
#
# COMPACT_ATOMS: atom_id res chain seq x y z
N MET A 1 34.55 9.76 14.44
CA MET A 1 34.37 10.02 12.99
C MET A 1 32.96 10.53 12.87
N ALA A 2 32.76 11.74 12.34
CA ALA A 2 31.42 12.30 12.22
C ALA A 2 30.60 11.37 11.30
N ASP A 3 29.42 10.95 11.75
CA ASP A 3 28.41 10.26 10.96
C ASP A 3 27.98 11.20 9.82
N GLU A 4 28.75 11.21 8.74
CA GLU A 4 28.32 11.85 7.50
C GLU A 4 27.23 10.98 6.92
N ILE A 5 25.99 11.45 7.03
CA ILE A 5 24.83 10.88 6.34
C ILE A 5 25.22 10.81 4.86
N PRO A 6 25.26 9.62 4.22
CA PRO A 6 25.60 9.52 2.81
C PRO A 6 24.70 10.46 2.00
N ASP A 7 25.27 11.20 1.05
CA ASP A 7 24.49 12.11 0.19
C ASP A 7 23.34 11.37 -0.50
N SER A 8 23.53 10.09 -0.80
CA SER A 8 22.49 9.17 -1.31
C SER A 8 21.33 8.98 -0.33
N LEU A 9 21.59 8.85 0.97
CA LEU A 9 20.57 8.71 2.00
C LEU A 9 19.74 10.00 2.15
N LYS A 10 20.41 11.16 2.09
CA LYS A 10 19.74 12.46 2.12
C LYS A 10 18.87 12.67 0.88
N ALA A 11 19.40 12.41 -0.32
CA ALA A 11 18.65 12.50 -1.57
C ALA A 11 17.47 11.54 -1.59
N ALA A 12 17.65 10.29 -1.14
CA ALA A 12 16.57 9.32 -1.02
C ALA A 12 15.46 9.81 -0.09
N ARG A 13 15.83 10.41 1.06
CA ARG A 13 14.86 10.97 2.00
C ARG A 13 14.07 12.13 1.39
N GLU A 14 14.73 13.02 0.66
CA GLU A 14 14.07 14.14 -0.03
C GLU A 14 13.09 13.65 -1.10
N SER A 15 13.50 12.69 -1.94
CA SER A 15 12.63 12.06 -2.93
C SER A 15 11.46 11.32 -2.27
N LEU A 16 11.69 10.56 -1.20
CA LEU A 16 10.62 9.88 -0.46
C LEU A 16 9.59 10.87 0.10
N LEU A 17 10.04 11.97 0.74
CA LEU A 17 9.13 12.98 1.28
C LEU A 17 8.29 13.64 0.18
N LEU A 18 8.90 13.91 -0.98
CA LEU A 18 8.20 14.47 -2.14
C LEU A 18 7.18 13.47 -2.71
N GLY A 19 7.56 12.19 -2.83
CA GLY A 19 6.66 11.11 -3.23
C GLY A 19 5.46 10.99 -2.28
N VAL A 20 5.69 10.94 -0.97
CA VAL A 20 4.62 10.90 0.04
C VAL A 20 3.70 12.11 -0.10
N ARG A 21 4.23 13.32 -0.28
CA ARG A 21 3.42 14.54 -0.47
C ARG A 21 2.54 14.46 -1.73
N LEU A 22 3.11 13.98 -2.83
CA LEU A 22 2.39 13.88 -4.12
C LEU A 22 1.45 12.69 -4.19
N SER A 23 1.67 11.64 -3.38
CA SER A 23 0.87 10.42 -3.37
C SER A 23 -0.60 10.70 -3.06
N LYS A 24 -0.88 11.79 -2.33
CA LYS A 24 -2.19 12.14 -1.77
C LYS A 24 -2.77 11.00 -0.93
N GLN A 25 -1.95 10.09 -0.42
CA GLN A 25 -2.38 9.06 0.51
C GLN A 25 -2.57 9.71 1.89
N GLY A 26 -3.79 9.66 2.42
CA GLY A 26 -4.04 10.04 3.80
C GLY A 26 -3.24 9.14 4.74
N SER A 27 -2.93 9.62 5.95
CA SER A 27 -2.43 8.71 6.99
C SER A 27 -3.47 7.59 7.17
N TYR A 28 -3.05 6.34 6.92
CA TYR A 28 -3.88 5.13 6.94
C TYR A 28 -4.84 4.92 5.76
N ALA A 29 -4.80 5.75 4.71
CA ALA A 29 -5.54 5.49 3.46
C ALA A 29 -4.82 4.40 2.66
N ARG A 30 -5.53 3.31 2.36
CA ARG A 30 -4.96 2.08 1.79
C ARG A 30 -5.27 2.00 0.30
N ARG A 31 -5.01 3.11 -0.40
CA ARG A 31 -5.26 3.26 -1.84
C ARG A 31 -3.96 3.40 -2.62
N ALA A 32 -4.01 3.08 -3.91
CA ALA A 32 -2.88 3.30 -4.80
C ALA A 32 -2.40 4.76 -4.76
N PRO A 33 -1.09 5.00 -4.77
CA PRO A 33 -0.57 6.35 -4.74
C PRO A 33 -0.89 7.06 -6.06
N ASN A 34 -1.04 8.40 -6.00
CA ASN A 34 -1.19 9.19 -7.22
C ASN A 34 0.01 8.94 -8.19
N PRO A 35 -0.23 8.74 -9.49
CA PRO A 35 0.85 8.48 -10.47
C PRO A 35 2.00 9.50 -10.46
N ASP A 36 1.72 10.76 -10.14
CA ASP A 36 2.73 11.84 -10.05
C ASP A 36 3.78 11.58 -8.96
N SER A 37 3.48 10.71 -7.99
CA SER A 37 4.42 10.32 -6.94
C SER A 37 5.36 9.18 -7.32
N LEU A 38 5.00 8.38 -8.33
CA LEU A 38 5.73 7.16 -8.70
C LEU A 38 7.19 7.43 -9.09
N PRO A 39 7.53 8.49 -9.87
CA PRO A 39 8.93 8.77 -10.20
C PRO A 39 9.79 9.04 -8.96
N TYR A 40 9.21 9.64 -7.92
CA TYR A 40 9.93 9.96 -6.69
C TYR A 40 10.10 8.74 -5.78
N PHE A 41 9.12 7.84 -5.75
CA PHE A 41 9.28 6.54 -5.09
C PHE A 41 10.32 5.67 -5.80
N ALA A 42 10.34 5.65 -7.14
CA ALA A 42 11.36 4.94 -7.91
C ALA A 42 12.76 5.50 -7.64
N GLN A 43 12.93 6.83 -7.70
CA GLN A 43 14.22 7.47 -7.39
C GLN A 43 14.70 7.16 -5.96
N ALA A 44 13.82 7.28 -4.96
CA ALA A 44 14.16 6.95 -3.59
C ALA A 44 14.53 5.47 -3.43
N HIS A 45 13.80 4.58 -4.11
CA HIS A 45 14.06 3.14 -4.09
C HIS A 45 15.44 2.82 -4.64
N ASP A 46 15.81 3.36 -5.80
CA ASP A 46 17.08 3.06 -6.47
C ASP A 46 18.27 3.51 -5.61
N LEU A 47 18.22 4.72 -5.06
CA LEU A 47 19.26 5.24 -4.15
C LEU A 47 19.41 4.38 -2.87
N LEU A 48 18.30 3.92 -2.31
CA LEU A 48 18.32 3.05 -1.12
C LEU A 48 18.78 1.64 -1.44
N ALA A 49 18.43 1.12 -2.63
CA ALA A 49 18.86 -0.19 -3.08
C ALA A 49 20.38 -0.23 -3.29
N GLU A 50 20.95 0.80 -3.92
CA GLU A 50 22.40 0.98 -4.04
C GLU A 50 23.07 1.01 -2.66
N LEU A 51 22.55 1.84 -1.74
CA LEU A 51 23.08 1.91 -0.37
C LEU A 51 22.99 0.57 0.37
N LEU A 52 21.89 -0.17 0.22
CA LEU A 52 21.72 -1.48 0.87
C LEU A 52 22.55 -2.59 0.21
N ASN A 53 22.99 -2.42 -1.04
CA ASN A 53 23.98 -3.33 -1.63
C ASN A 53 25.35 -3.18 -0.97
N GLU A 54 25.73 -1.94 -0.63
CA GLU A 54 27.00 -1.65 0.06
C GLU A 54 26.91 -1.89 1.57
N GLN A 55 25.75 -1.59 2.16
CA GLN A 55 25.48 -1.67 3.60
C GLN A 55 24.14 -2.37 3.86
N PRO A 56 24.09 -3.72 3.79
CA PRO A 56 22.84 -4.50 3.85
C PRO A 56 22.00 -4.31 5.12
N ASP A 57 22.64 -3.91 6.21
CA ASP A 57 22.04 -3.71 7.52
C ASP A 57 21.91 -2.21 7.88
N HIS A 58 21.96 -1.31 6.88
CA HIS A 58 21.77 0.12 7.12
C HIS A 58 20.33 0.40 7.58
N ARG A 59 20.15 0.47 8.90
CA ARG A 59 18.86 0.56 9.61
C ARG A 59 17.91 1.59 9.01
N GLU A 60 18.37 2.82 8.80
CA GLU A 60 17.51 3.90 8.30
C GLU A 60 17.04 3.66 6.87
N ALA A 61 17.89 3.07 6.03
CA ALA A 61 17.56 2.75 4.65
C ALA A 61 16.52 1.63 4.59
N LEU A 62 16.63 0.63 5.48
CA LEU A 62 15.61 -0.41 5.64
C LEU A 62 14.25 0.16 6.09
N VAL A 63 14.24 1.13 7.02
CA VAL A 63 13.00 1.81 7.43
C VAL A 63 12.37 2.59 6.28
N MET A 64 13.17 3.26 5.46
CA MET A 64 12.69 4.00 4.29
C MET A 64 12.21 3.08 3.16
N MET A 65 12.91 1.97 2.89
CA MET A 65 12.44 0.94 1.95
C MET A 65 11.10 0.36 2.39
N SER A 66 10.95 0.09 3.69
CA SER A 66 9.65 -0.30 4.24
C SER A 66 8.56 0.75 3.96
N GLN A 67 8.89 2.04 3.98
CA GLN A 67 7.96 3.14 3.71
C GLN A 67 7.58 3.24 2.24
N ILE A 68 8.55 3.08 1.34
CA ILE A 68 8.27 3.02 -0.10
C ILE A 68 7.34 1.84 -0.39
N SER A 69 7.67 0.64 0.09
CA SER A 69 6.83 -0.54 -0.12
C SER A 69 5.42 -0.37 0.45
N GLU A 70 5.28 0.24 1.63
CA GLU A 70 3.95 0.54 2.20
C GLU A 70 3.16 1.50 1.31
N CYS A 71 3.79 2.58 0.82
CA CYS A 71 3.16 3.53 -0.11
C CYS A 71 2.75 2.88 -1.44
N LEU A 72 3.54 1.91 -1.91
CA LEU A 72 3.24 1.12 -3.11
C LEU A 72 2.31 -0.07 -2.83
N MET A 73 1.78 -0.18 -1.61
CA MET A 73 0.89 -1.26 -1.15
C MET A 73 1.49 -2.67 -1.23
N ASP A 74 2.81 -2.77 -1.30
CA ASP A 74 3.53 -4.03 -1.09
C ASP A 74 3.77 -4.22 0.42
N PHE A 75 2.72 -4.63 1.12
CA PHE A 75 2.78 -4.84 2.57
C PHE A 75 3.71 -5.99 2.97
N SER A 76 3.93 -6.96 2.07
CA SER A 76 4.86 -8.07 2.31
C SER A 76 6.30 -7.56 2.35
N ALA A 77 6.73 -6.82 1.33
CA ALA A 77 8.04 -6.18 1.32
C ALA A 77 8.18 -5.17 2.45
N ALA A 78 7.14 -4.36 2.73
CA ALA A 78 7.16 -3.39 3.81
C ALA A 78 7.42 -4.04 5.18
N LEU A 79 6.78 -5.19 5.46
CA LEU A 79 7.01 -5.98 6.67
C LEU A 79 8.42 -6.57 6.70
N SER A 80 8.88 -7.13 5.59
CA SER A 80 10.22 -7.73 5.47
C SER A 80 11.31 -6.70 5.77
N PHE A 81 11.26 -5.52 5.15
CA PHE A 81 12.23 -4.46 5.38
C PHE A 81 12.18 -3.92 6.81
N LEU A 82 10.99 -3.74 7.39
CA LEU A 82 10.88 -3.26 8.77
C LEU A 82 11.38 -4.29 9.79
N ALA A 83 11.15 -5.58 9.55
CA ALA A 83 11.71 -6.66 10.37
C ALA A 83 13.24 -6.65 10.31
N ARG A 84 13.81 -6.59 9.10
CA ARG A 84 15.26 -6.46 8.90
C ARG A 84 15.84 -5.23 9.59
N ALA A 85 15.15 -4.09 9.57
CA ALA A 85 15.60 -2.89 10.28
C ALA A 85 15.72 -3.16 11.80
N PHE A 86 14.74 -3.84 12.39
CA PHE A 86 14.79 -4.21 13.81
C PHE A 86 15.90 -5.22 14.11
N ASP A 87 16.14 -6.18 13.22
CA ASP A 87 17.22 -7.17 13.37
C ASP A 87 18.60 -6.48 13.27
N ALA A 88 18.72 -5.46 12.43
CA ALA A 88 19.89 -4.59 12.33
C ALA A 88 20.05 -3.61 13.52
N GLY A 89 19.16 -3.64 14.51
CA GLY A 89 19.25 -2.84 15.73
C GLY A 89 18.55 -1.47 15.65
N GLU A 90 17.57 -1.31 14.77
CA GLU A 90 16.68 -0.14 14.79
C GLU A 90 15.84 -0.13 16.08
N PRO A 91 15.83 0.98 16.84
CA PRO A 91 15.04 1.06 18.06
C PRO A 91 13.54 0.89 17.79
N LYS A 92 12.89 0.00 18.56
CA LYS A 92 11.44 -0.24 18.51
C LYS A 92 10.66 0.92 19.14
N SER A 93 10.70 2.08 18.52
CA SER A 93 9.97 3.26 18.95
C SER A 93 8.44 3.03 18.87
N LYS A 94 7.66 3.76 19.68
CA LYS A 94 6.19 3.70 19.64
C LYS A 94 5.63 3.93 18.24
N LYS A 95 6.28 4.80 17.44
CA LYS A 95 5.90 5.08 16.04
C LYS A 95 6.09 3.85 15.16
N LEU A 96 7.26 3.21 15.22
CA LEU A 96 7.57 2.04 14.39
C LEU A 96 6.77 0.80 14.81
N LEU A 97 6.50 0.62 16.10
CA LEU A 97 5.64 -0.46 16.59
C LEU A 97 4.18 -0.30 16.12
N LYS A 98 3.65 0.94 16.15
CA LYS A 98 2.32 1.22 15.60
C LYS A 98 2.28 0.93 14.10
N ARG A 99 3.33 1.34 13.37
CA ARG A 99 3.47 1.07 11.94
C ARG A 99 3.51 -0.44 11.64
N LEU A 100 4.28 -1.21 12.40
CA LEU A 100 4.33 -2.68 12.28
C LEU A 100 2.94 -3.31 12.47
N ALA A 101 2.18 -2.89 13.49
CA ALA A 101 0.84 -3.42 13.72
C ALA A 101 -0.08 -3.15 12.52
N LEU A 102 -0.08 -1.91 12.01
CA LEU A 102 -0.87 -1.51 10.85
C LEU A 102 -0.46 -2.23 9.57
N LEU A 103 0.84 -2.44 9.35
CA LEU A 103 1.35 -3.21 8.21
C LEU A 103 0.87 -4.66 8.26
N ARG A 104 0.81 -5.28 9.44
CA ARG A 104 0.28 -6.64 9.61
C ARG A 104 -1.21 -6.71 9.32
N GLU A 105 -1.98 -5.77 9.86
CA GLU A 105 -3.42 -5.66 9.58
C GLU A 105 -3.67 -5.45 8.08
N ASN A 106 -2.86 -4.62 7.42
CA ASN A 106 -2.85 -4.42 5.97
C ASN A 106 -2.56 -5.68 5.18
N ALA A 107 -1.45 -6.34 5.48
CA ALA A 107 -1.06 -7.54 4.76
C ALA A 107 -2.12 -8.63 4.88
N THR A 108 -2.72 -8.81 6.07
CA THR A 108 -3.82 -9.77 6.27
C THR A 108 -5.06 -9.34 5.50
N ALA A 109 -5.45 -8.07 5.57
CA ALA A 109 -6.58 -7.57 4.82
C ALA A 109 -6.39 -7.82 3.30
N TRP A 110 -5.32 -7.31 2.70
CA TRP A 110 -5.12 -7.48 1.26
C TRP A 110 -5.02 -8.93 0.82
N ARG A 111 -4.42 -9.81 1.64
CA ARG A 111 -4.42 -11.25 1.40
C ARG A 111 -5.84 -11.83 1.41
N ASP A 112 -6.66 -11.46 2.39
CA ASP A 112 -8.04 -11.94 2.51
C ASP A 112 -8.95 -11.43 1.39
N LEU A 113 -8.65 -10.25 0.81
CA LEU A 113 -9.41 -9.69 -0.30
C LEU A 113 -9.19 -10.46 -1.61
N GLY A 114 -7.98 -10.99 -1.81
CA GLY A 114 -7.62 -11.71 -3.03
C GLY A 114 -7.60 -10.85 -4.30
N LEU A 115 -7.71 -9.52 -4.17
CA LEU A 115 -7.62 -8.57 -5.27
C LEU A 115 -6.29 -7.82 -5.22
N THR A 116 -5.67 -7.62 -6.38
CA THR A 116 -4.53 -6.70 -6.49
C THR A 116 -5.03 -5.25 -6.57
N PRO A 117 -4.15 -4.27 -6.31
CA PRO A 117 -4.44 -2.85 -6.53
C PRO A 117 -5.01 -2.53 -7.91
N GLU A 118 -4.45 -3.14 -8.95
CA GLU A 118 -4.88 -2.96 -10.34
C GLU A 118 -6.27 -3.55 -10.55
N MET A 119 -6.56 -4.72 -9.99
CA MET A 119 -7.88 -5.34 -10.05
C MET A 119 -8.94 -4.48 -9.37
N LEU A 120 -8.64 -3.90 -8.21
CA LEU A 120 -9.53 -2.94 -7.55
C LEU A 120 -9.74 -1.68 -8.38
N GLY A 121 -8.70 -1.17 -9.05
CA GLY A 121 -8.82 -0.05 -9.98
C GLY A 121 -9.74 -0.37 -11.16
N MET A 122 -9.61 -1.57 -11.75
CA MET A 122 -10.48 -2.04 -12.84
C MET A 122 -11.93 -2.22 -12.38
N LEU A 123 -12.15 -2.79 -11.19
CA LEU A 123 -13.47 -2.90 -10.58
C LEU A 123 -14.07 -1.51 -10.35
N GLY A 124 -13.29 -0.56 -9.84
CA GLY A 124 -13.71 0.82 -9.66
C GLY A 124 -14.20 1.46 -10.97
N ASN A 125 -13.38 1.39 -12.02
CA ASN A 125 -13.73 1.91 -13.35
C ASN A 125 -15.00 1.25 -13.91
N HIS A 126 -15.19 -0.05 -13.68
CA HIS A 126 -16.39 -0.76 -14.11
C HIS A 126 -17.64 -0.24 -13.39
N LEU A 127 -17.59 -0.13 -12.05
CA LEU A 127 -18.72 0.36 -11.27
C LEU A 127 -19.05 1.83 -11.60
N GLU A 128 -18.04 2.67 -11.85
CA GLU A 128 -18.24 4.04 -12.35
C GLU A 128 -18.93 4.06 -13.71
N ALA A 129 -18.51 3.19 -14.65
CA ALA A 129 -19.10 3.11 -15.99
C ALA A 129 -20.56 2.64 -15.98
N GLU A 130 -20.93 1.76 -15.03
CA GLU A 130 -22.31 1.34 -14.79
C GLU A 130 -23.15 2.41 -14.06
N GLY A 131 -22.56 3.55 -13.70
CA GLY A 131 -23.26 4.65 -13.04
C GLY A 131 -23.62 4.37 -11.58
N VAL A 132 -22.82 3.56 -10.89
CA VAL A 132 -23.05 3.22 -9.49
C VAL A 132 -23.02 4.48 -8.61
N GLY A 133 -24.07 4.62 -7.81
CA GLY A 133 -24.28 5.74 -6.89
C GLY A 133 -25.05 5.29 -5.65
N PRO A 134 -25.37 6.19 -4.71
CA PRO A 134 -25.90 5.83 -3.39
C PRO A 134 -27.18 4.97 -3.39
N ALA A 135 -27.94 4.96 -4.48
CA ALA A 135 -29.13 4.12 -4.65
C ALA A 135 -28.83 2.64 -4.97
N HIS A 136 -27.57 2.29 -5.23
CA HIS A 136 -27.15 0.91 -5.45
C HIS A 136 -26.89 0.26 -4.10
N GLU A 137 -27.87 -0.54 -3.64
CA GLU A 137 -27.89 -1.21 -2.34
C GLU A 137 -27.53 -2.70 -2.43
N THR A 138 -27.13 -3.19 -3.60
CA THR A 138 -26.74 -4.58 -3.85
C THR A 138 -25.26 -4.69 -4.21
N LEU A 139 -24.68 -5.90 -4.18
CA LEU A 139 -23.33 -6.23 -4.67
C LEU A 139 -23.34 -6.95 -6.02
N GLN A 140 -24.41 -6.78 -6.80
CA GLN A 140 -24.64 -7.58 -8.01
C GLN A 140 -23.59 -7.28 -9.08
N LEU A 141 -23.28 -6.00 -9.31
CA LEU A 141 -22.31 -5.61 -10.34
C LEU A 141 -20.89 -6.07 -9.97
N THR A 142 -20.55 -5.98 -8.68
CA THR A 142 -19.28 -6.52 -8.16
C THR A 142 -19.18 -8.04 -8.39
N ARG A 143 -20.24 -8.80 -8.08
CA ARG A 143 -20.27 -10.26 -8.28
C ARG A 143 -20.15 -10.62 -9.77
N ASP A 144 -20.88 -9.93 -10.62
CA ASP A 144 -20.88 -10.16 -12.07
C ASP A 144 -19.50 -9.87 -12.66
N TRP A 145 -18.87 -8.79 -12.23
CA TRP A 145 -17.51 -8.45 -12.65
C TRP A 145 -16.47 -9.47 -12.21
N LEU A 146 -16.51 -9.92 -10.94
CA LEU A 146 -15.60 -10.95 -10.42
C LEU A 146 -15.74 -12.26 -11.21
N THR A 147 -16.98 -12.64 -11.51
CA THR A 147 -17.29 -13.84 -12.30
C THR A 147 -16.78 -13.71 -13.74
N ALA A 148 -17.06 -12.60 -14.41
CA ALA A 148 -16.66 -12.35 -15.79
C ALA A 148 -15.14 -12.34 -15.97
N ASN A 149 -14.40 -11.82 -14.98
CA ASN A 149 -12.94 -11.74 -15.02
C ASN A 149 -12.24 -12.98 -14.44
N HIS A 150 -13.00 -13.99 -13.99
CA HIS A 150 -12.47 -15.20 -13.35
C HIS A 150 -11.55 -14.91 -12.15
N ILE A 151 -11.92 -13.91 -11.34
CA ILE A 151 -11.12 -13.47 -10.20
C ILE A 151 -11.60 -14.15 -8.92
N GLY A 152 -10.88 -15.21 -8.54
CA GLY A 152 -11.17 -15.96 -7.32
C GLY A 152 -12.59 -16.54 -7.29
N ASP A 153 -13.05 -16.89 -6.09
CA ASP A 153 -14.45 -17.20 -5.84
C ASP A 153 -15.19 -15.89 -5.48
N PRO A 154 -16.19 -15.46 -6.27
CA PRO A 154 -16.92 -14.21 -6.02
C PRO A 154 -17.48 -14.10 -4.60
N GLU A 155 -17.94 -15.20 -3.99
CA GLU A 155 -18.50 -15.16 -2.63
C GLU A 155 -17.43 -14.94 -1.57
N ILE A 156 -16.22 -15.48 -1.77
CA ILE A 156 -15.10 -15.27 -0.85
C ILE A 156 -14.67 -13.80 -0.89
N VAL A 157 -14.55 -13.23 -2.09
CA VAL A 157 -14.17 -11.83 -2.28
C VAL A 157 -15.25 -10.90 -1.72
N VAL A 158 -16.53 -11.18 -1.99
CA VAL A 158 -17.66 -10.44 -1.42
C VAL A 158 -17.66 -10.49 0.10
N ALA A 159 -17.52 -11.67 0.70
CA ALA A 159 -17.44 -11.78 2.16
C ALA A 159 -16.24 -10.99 2.74
N ALA A 160 -15.14 -10.89 1.99
CA ALA A 160 -14.00 -10.08 2.37
C ALA A 160 -14.28 -8.56 2.23
N LEU A 161 -15.03 -8.14 1.21
CA LEU A 161 -15.51 -6.76 1.04
C LEU A 161 -16.49 -6.36 2.15
N GLU A 162 -17.41 -7.25 2.53
CA GLU A 162 -18.37 -7.02 3.63
C GLU A 162 -17.66 -6.83 4.98
N ARG A 163 -16.63 -7.63 5.27
CA ARG A 163 -15.78 -7.46 6.46
C ARG A 163 -15.09 -6.08 6.51
N ARG A 164 -15.02 -5.38 5.38
CA ARG A 164 -14.49 -4.01 5.24
C ARG A 164 -15.58 -2.94 5.21
N GLY A 165 -16.83 -3.32 5.42
CA GLY A 165 -17.96 -2.40 5.42
C GLY A 165 -18.48 -2.05 4.03
N ALA A 166 -18.21 -2.87 3.02
CA ALA A 166 -18.80 -2.73 1.69
C ALA A 166 -19.91 -3.77 1.48
N PHE A 167 -21.16 -3.36 1.74
CA PHE A 167 -22.37 -4.18 1.60
C PHE A 167 -23.14 -3.86 0.32
N SER A 168 -22.68 -2.90 -0.47
CA SER A 168 -23.23 -2.57 -1.78
C SER A 168 -22.15 -2.10 -2.75
N ASP A 169 -22.45 -2.12 -4.04
CA ASP A 169 -21.58 -1.68 -5.13
C ASP A 169 -21.11 -0.22 -4.90
N PHE A 170 -21.98 0.64 -4.37
CA PHE A 170 -21.61 2.00 -3.97
C PHE A 170 -20.61 2.01 -2.81
N GLN A 171 -20.79 1.15 -1.81
CA GLN A 171 -19.87 1.07 -0.69
C GLN A 171 -18.55 0.39 -1.08
N VAL A 172 -18.52 -0.47 -2.10
CA VAL A 172 -17.26 -0.94 -2.70
C VAL A 172 -16.48 0.25 -3.25
N LEU A 173 -17.13 1.11 -4.04
CA LEU A 173 -16.49 2.35 -4.52
C LEU A 173 -16.02 3.23 -3.36
N ALA A 174 -16.92 3.58 -2.45
CA ALA A 174 -16.65 4.56 -1.39
C ALA A 174 -15.62 4.07 -0.34
N ASN A 175 -15.71 2.81 0.10
CA ASN A 175 -14.98 2.31 1.25
C ASN A 175 -13.74 1.48 0.86
N VAL A 176 -13.70 0.91 -0.35
CA VAL A 176 -12.63 -0.02 -0.77
C VAL A 176 -11.83 0.53 -1.94
N VAL A 177 -12.48 1.12 -2.94
CA VAL A 177 -11.77 1.70 -4.10
C VAL A 177 -11.20 3.08 -3.76
N TYR A 178 -11.97 3.93 -3.10
CA TYR A 178 -11.55 5.31 -2.78
C TYR A 178 -11.05 5.53 -1.35
N GLY A 179 -11.44 4.67 -0.41
CA GLY A 179 -11.11 4.74 1.03
C GLY A 179 -9.65 4.39 1.35
#